data_AF-A0A7V4E4R9-F1
#
_entry.id   AF-A0A7V4E4R9-F1
#
_cell.length_a   1.000
_cell.length_b   1.000
_cell.length_c   1.000
_cell.angle_alpha   90.00
_cell.angle_beta   90.00
_cell.angle_gamma   90.00
#
_symmetry.space_group_name_H-M   'P 1'
#
loop_
_entity.id
_entity.type
_entity.pdbx_description
1 polymer ?
#
loop_
_entity_poly.entity_id
_entity_poly.type
_entity_poly.pdbx_seq_one_letter_code
_entity_poly.pdbx_strand_id
1 'polypeptide(L)'
;MDAYAQLKSQLIVKEAELEMIKDISSPNNPYYQDLLAEVKKFREKLGEIEKGGGLGGFGPGFGTPFKKLPAVASEYIKRYQEWKLKSEILLLLQQQYEQAKLTEAKDTPTITILDYAKIPERPSFPKKKIFVISGFFFSLIFSILILFTKEYLNSRPEIANFLKEAIATLKKDFSFKKH
;
A
#
# COMPACT_ATOMS: atom_id res chain seq x y z
N MET A 1 -7.98 -5.12 51.15
CA MET A 1 -7.73 -6.51 50.71
C MET A 1 -7.49 -7.43 51.90
N ASP A 2 -6.77 -6.97 52.93
CA ASP A 2 -6.36 -7.81 54.07
C ASP A 2 -7.52 -8.36 54.91
N ALA A 3 -8.59 -7.58 55.13
CA ALA A 3 -9.73 -8.02 55.94
C ALA A 3 -10.52 -9.20 55.32
N TYR A 4 -10.72 -9.22 53.99
CA TYR A 4 -11.37 -10.35 53.31
C TYR A 4 -10.47 -11.60 53.31
N ALA A 5 -9.17 -11.41 53.06
CA ALA A 5 -8.19 -12.48 53.07
C ALA A 5 -8.06 -13.11 54.48
N GLN A 6 -8.05 -12.29 55.53
CA GLN A 6 -8.04 -12.73 56.93
C GLN A 6 -9.33 -13.48 57.29
N LEU A 7 -10.50 -12.96 56.92
CA LEU A 7 -11.80 -13.60 57.21
C LEU A 7 -11.93 -14.96 56.51
N LYS A 8 -11.45 -15.06 55.25
CA LYS A 8 -11.40 -16.32 54.51
C LYS A 8 -10.40 -17.31 55.10
N SER A 9 -9.26 -16.84 55.57
CA SER A 9 -8.28 -17.68 56.28
C SER A 9 -8.86 -18.23 57.58
N GLN A 10 -9.54 -17.41 58.38
CA GLN A 10 -10.20 -17.84 59.61
C GLN A 10 -11.33 -18.85 59.33
N LEU A 11 -12.10 -18.65 58.26
CA LEU A 11 -13.12 -19.62 57.83
C LEU A 11 -12.49 -20.99 57.52
N ILE A 12 -11.38 -21.03 56.77
CA ILE A 12 -10.70 -22.28 56.42
C ILE A 12 -10.22 -23.02 57.68
N VAL A 13 -9.68 -22.29 58.66
CA VAL A 13 -9.27 -22.87 59.94
C VAL A 13 -10.47 -23.46 60.69
N LYS A 14 -11.59 -22.74 60.74
CA LYS A 14 -12.82 -23.19 61.42
C LYS A 14 -13.51 -24.35 60.70
N GLU A 15 -13.47 -24.40 59.38
CA GLU A 15 -13.96 -25.53 58.58
C GLU A 15 -13.13 -26.80 58.84
N ALA A 16 -11.81 -26.68 58.95
CA ALA A 16 -10.92 -27.80 59.30
C ALA A 16 -11.17 -28.30 60.73
N GLU A 17 -11.36 -27.41 61.71
CA GLU A 17 -11.75 -27.78 63.09
C GLU A 17 -13.07 -28.55 63.11
N LEU A 18 -14.05 -28.13 62.31
CA LEU A 18 -15.36 -28.75 62.22
C LEU A 18 -15.30 -30.15 61.61
N GLU A 19 -14.49 -30.32 60.56
CA GLU A 19 -14.26 -31.60 59.91
C GLU A 19 -13.57 -32.59 60.85
N MET A 20 -12.56 -32.12 61.61
CA MET A 20 -11.90 -32.92 62.63
C MET A 20 -12.88 -33.38 63.73
N ILE A 21 -13.73 -32.51 64.25
CA ILE A 21 -14.71 -32.87 65.30
C ILE A 21 -15.80 -33.80 64.76
N LYS A 22 -16.19 -33.64 63.49
CA LYS A 22 -17.17 -34.52 62.83
C LYS A 22 -16.67 -35.97 62.74
N ASP A 23 -15.38 -36.16 62.47
CA ASP A 23 -14.78 -37.49 62.36
C ASP A 23 -14.59 -38.17 63.74
N ILE A 24 -14.41 -37.37 64.79
CA ILE A 24 -14.09 -37.87 66.15
C ILE A 24 -15.35 -37.94 67.05
N SER A 25 -16.43 -37.23 66.72
CA SER A 25 -17.62 -37.08 67.58
C SER A 25 -18.94 -37.43 66.87
N SER A 26 -19.93 -37.90 67.63
CA SER A 26 -21.31 -38.09 67.13
C SER A 26 -21.98 -36.76 66.78
N PRO A 27 -22.90 -36.70 65.79
CA PRO A 27 -23.55 -35.47 65.30
C PRO A 27 -24.33 -34.65 66.35
N ASN A 28 -24.60 -35.24 67.52
CA ASN A 28 -25.34 -34.64 68.62
C ASN A 28 -24.48 -33.96 69.71
N ASN A 29 -23.17 -33.80 69.48
CA ASN A 29 -22.32 -33.05 70.40
C ASN A 29 -22.67 -31.54 70.34
N PRO A 30 -23.01 -30.88 71.47
CA PRO A 30 -23.27 -29.44 71.51
C PRO A 30 -22.14 -28.59 70.89
N TYR A 31 -20.89 -29.00 71.09
CA TYR A 31 -19.73 -28.30 70.56
C TYR A 31 -19.65 -28.34 69.02
N TYR A 32 -20.12 -29.43 68.41
CA TYR A 32 -20.21 -29.56 66.95
C TYR A 32 -21.27 -28.61 66.36
N GLN A 33 -22.41 -28.47 67.05
CA GLN A 33 -23.51 -27.59 66.63
C GLN A 33 -23.13 -26.11 66.73
N ASP A 34 -22.40 -25.71 67.77
CA ASP A 34 -21.90 -24.34 67.93
C ASP A 34 -20.92 -23.96 66.82
N LEU A 35 -19.97 -24.85 66.52
CA LEU A 35 -18.98 -24.63 65.47
C LEU A 35 -19.61 -24.59 64.07
N LEU A 36 -20.63 -25.42 63.82
CA LEU A 36 -21.41 -25.40 62.58
C LEU A 36 -22.15 -24.06 62.40
N ALA A 37 -22.77 -23.55 63.47
CA ALA A 37 -23.45 -22.26 63.47
C ALA A 37 -22.46 -21.11 63.22
N GLU A 38 -21.25 -21.19 63.78
CA GLU A 38 -20.19 -20.21 63.58
C GLU A 38 -19.68 -20.21 62.12
N VAL A 39 -19.32 -21.37 61.57
CA VAL A 39 -18.90 -21.52 60.16
C VAL A 39 -19.98 -21.00 59.20
N LYS A 40 -21.26 -21.29 59.47
CA LYS A 40 -22.38 -20.80 58.66
C LYS A 40 -22.46 -19.27 58.67
N LYS A 41 -22.31 -18.62 59.83
CA LYS A 41 -22.28 -17.16 59.94
C LYS A 41 -21.11 -16.53 59.18
N PHE A 42 -19.91 -17.13 59.27
CA PHE A 42 -18.75 -16.65 58.52
C PHE A 42 -18.97 -16.76 57.00
N ARG A 43 -19.57 -17.88 56.54
CA ARG A 43 -19.90 -18.10 55.13
C ARG A 43 -20.97 -17.12 54.62
N GLU A 44 -21.98 -16.81 55.43
CA GLU A 44 -22.98 -15.78 55.14
C GLU A 44 -22.35 -14.38 55.04
N LYS A 45 -21.49 -13.99 56.00
CA LYS A 45 -20.77 -12.71 56.02
C LYS A 45 -19.87 -12.53 54.79
N LEU A 46 -19.14 -13.58 54.39
CA LEU A 46 -18.33 -13.58 53.18
C LEU A 46 -19.19 -13.46 51.91
N GLY A 47 -20.33 -14.15 51.88
CA GLY A 47 -21.31 -14.03 50.79
C GLY A 47 -21.89 -12.62 50.64
N GLU A 48 -22.12 -11.90 51.75
CA GLU A 48 -22.54 -10.49 51.74
C GLU A 48 -21.44 -9.56 51.20
N ILE A 49 -20.19 -9.78 51.60
CA ILE A 49 -19.03 -9.04 51.09
C ILE A 49 -18.82 -9.28 49.58
N GLU A 50 -19.00 -10.53 49.13
CA GLU A 50 -18.85 -10.91 47.71
C GLU A 50 -20.00 -10.44 46.81
N LYS A 51 -21.23 -10.43 47.34
CA LYS A 51 -22.44 -9.98 46.63
C LYS A 51 -22.63 -8.46 46.66
N GLY A 52 -21.92 -7.76 47.54
CA GLY A 52 -22.00 -6.31 47.68
C GLY A 52 -23.20 -5.87 48.51
N GLY A 53 -23.22 -6.22 49.80
CA GLY A 53 -24.11 -5.61 50.80
C GLY A 53 -23.62 -4.22 51.19
N GLY A 54 -24.48 -3.21 51.04
CA GLY A 54 -24.15 -1.79 51.03
C GLY A 54 -23.61 -1.16 52.32
N LEU A 55 -23.17 0.10 52.13
CA LEU A 55 -22.45 1.02 53.02
C LEU A 55 -20.92 0.83 53.00
N GLY A 56 -20.28 1.46 52.01
CA GLY A 56 -18.83 1.70 52.04
C GLY A 56 -17.98 0.72 51.22
N GLY A 57 -18.46 0.33 50.04
CA GLY A 57 -17.65 -0.37 49.04
C GLY A 57 -16.33 0.36 48.80
N PHE A 58 -15.24 -0.41 48.82
CA PHE A 58 -13.85 0.03 48.78
C PHE A 58 -13.59 0.95 47.56
N GLY A 59 -13.61 2.26 47.77
CA GLY A 59 -13.12 3.29 46.84
C GLY A 59 -14.17 3.88 45.86
N PRO A 60 -14.02 5.16 45.47
CA PRO A 60 -14.98 5.87 44.65
C PRO A 60 -15.02 5.26 43.23
N GLY A 61 -16.17 4.71 42.83
CA GLY A 61 -16.52 4.53 41.42
C GLY A 61 -16.67 3.09 40.89
N PHE A 62 -16.21 2.05 41.59
CA PHE A 62 -16.31 0.67 41.10
C PHE A 62 -17.27 -0.18 41.93
N GLY A 63 -18.57 -0.05 41.64
CA GLY A 63 -19.66 -0.85 42.22
C GLY A 63 -19.76 -2.28 41.68
N THR A 64 -18.65 -2.90 41.27
CA THR A 64 -18.67 -4.24 40.67
C THR A 64 -18.46 -5.34 41.72
N PRO A 65 -19.36 -6.35 41.81
CA PRO A 65 -19.18 -7.50 42.68
C PRO A 65 -17.83 -8.19 42.44
N PHE A 66 -17.19 -8.70 43.49
CA PHE A 66 -15.86 -9.33 43.40
C PHE A 66 -15.79 -10.46 42.37
N LYS A 67 -16.91 -11.16 42.15
CA LYS A 67 -17.05 -12.23 41.15
C LYS A 67 -16.92 -11.75 39.70
N LYS A 68 -17.17 -10.45 39.43
CA LYS A 68 -17.09 -9.85 38.08
C LYS A 68 -15.79 -9.10 37.84
N LEU A 69 -14.98 -8.84 38.87
CA LEU A 69 -13.70 -8.13 38.75
C LEU A 69 -12.74 -8.76 37.72
N PRO A 70 -12.52 -10.10 37.68
CA PRO A 70 -11.61 -10.68 36.70
C PRO A 70 -12.05 -10.47 35.24
N ALA A 71 -13.36 -10.52 34.98
CA ALA A 71 -13.91 -10.29 33.65
C ALA A 71 -13.76 -8.83 33.22
N VAL A 72 -14.06 -7.88 34.11
CA VAL A 72 -13.91 -6.43 33.86
C VAL A 72 -12.44 -6.05 33.65
N ALA A 73 -11.52 -6.63 34.45
CA ALA A 73 -10.09 -6.40 34.27
C ALA A 73 -9.58 -6.93 32.92
N SER A 74 -10.02 -8.12 32.50
CA SER A 74 -9.66 -8.69 31.20
C SER A 74 -10.18 -7.83 30.04
N GLU A 75 -11.43 -7.37 30.12
CA GLU A 75 -12.00 -6.48 29.11
C GLU A 75 -11.26 -5.14 29.06
N TYR A 76 -10.96 -4.55 30.21
CA TYR A 76 -10.17 -3.32 30.29
C TYR A 76 -8.80 -3.47 29.63
N ILE A 77 -8.07 -4.56 29.91
CA ILE A 77 -6.75 -4.82 29.29
C ILE A 77 -6.88 -4.91 27.77
N LYS A 78 -7.88 -5.63 27.26
CA LYS A 78 -8.12 -5.73 25.81
C LYS A 78 -8.37 -4.37 25.17
N ARG A 79 -9.27 -3.57 25.77
CA ARG A 79 -9.59 -2.22 25.28
C ARG A 79 -8.39 -1.29 25.35
N TYR A 80 -7.60 -1.38 26.41
CA TYR A 80 -6.38 -0.59 26.57
C TYR A 80 -5.33 -0.95 25.50
N GLN A 81 -5.15 -2.24 25.21
CA GLN A 81 -4.26 -2.69 24.14
C GLN A 81 -4.74 -2.23 22.76
N GLU A 82 -6.04 -2.36 22.47
CA GLU A 82 -6.64 -1.86 21.22
C GLU A 82 -6.44 -0.35 21.06
N TRP A 83 -6.68 0.42 22.13
CA TRP A 83 -6.49 1.86 22.13
C TRP A 83 -5.02 2.24 21.92
N LYS A 84 -4.10 1.57 22.62
CA LYS A 84 -2.66 1.82 22.51
C LYS A 84 -2.14 1.54 21.10
N LEU A 85 -2.52 0.41 20.50
CA LEU A 85 -2.14 0.06 19.13
C LEU A 85 -2.62 1.12 18.13
N LYS A 86 -3.89 1.54 18.24
CA LYS A 86 -4.45 2.59 17.37
C LYS A 86 -3.73 3.93 17.54
N SER A 87 -3.38 4.29 18.77
CA SER A 87 -2.63 5.52 19.06
C SER A 87 -1.24 5.50 18.43
N GLU A 88 -0.54 4.36 18.52
CA GLU A 88 0.81 4.22 17.93
C GLU A 88 0.76 4.28 16.39
N ILE A 89 -0.21 3.61 15.76
CA ILE A 89 -0.44 3.69 14.32
C ILE A 89 -0.73 5.13 13.89
N LEU A 90 -1.61 5.83 14.60
CA LEU A 90 -1.96 7.22 14.28
C LEU A 90 -0.74 8.13 14.38
N LEU A 91 0.07 7.98 15.44
CA LEU A 91 1.30 8.74 15.60
C LEU A 91 2.28 8.51 14.44
N LEU A 92 2.49 7.25 14.06
CA LEU A 92 3.36 6.91 12.92
C LEU A 92 2.85 7.49 11.61
N LEU A 93 1.55 7.36 11.32
CA LEU A 93 0.94 7.92 10.12
C LEU A 93 1.06 9.44 10.07
N GLN A 94 0.86 10.12 11.20
CA GLN A 94 1.05 11.56 11.31
C GLN A 94 2.51 11.96 10.98
N GLN A 95 3.48 11.22 11.53
CA GLN A 95 4.90 11.47 11.26
C GLN A 95 5.22 11.26 9.77
N GLN A 96 4.74 10.18 9.17
CA GLN A 96 4.95 9.92 7.73
C GLN A 96 4.26 10.97 6.86
N TYR A 97 3.07 11.43 7.23
CA TYR A 97 2.35 12.48 6.52
C TYR A 97 3.14 13.79 6.53
N GLU A 98 3.62 14.24 7.69
CA GLU A 98 4.41 15.47 7.77
C GLU A 98 5.76 15.31 7.03
N GLN A 99 6.39 14.15 7.11
CA GLN A 99 7.59 13.86 6.32
C GLN A 99 7.31 13.92 4.81
N ALA A 100 6.23 13.30 4.34
CA ALA A 100 5.84 13.33 2.93
C ALA A 100 5.53 14.75 2.45
N LYS A 101 4.83 15.55 3.27
CA LYS A 101 4.56 16.97 2.99
C LYS A 101 5.83 17.80 2.90
N LEU A 102 6.80 17.55 3.79
CA LEU A 102 8.12 18.19 3.71
C LEU A 102 8.89 17.76 2.47
N THR A 103 8.83 16.48 2.10
CA THR A 103 9.45 15.96 0.89
C THR A 103 8.80 16.55 -0.35
N GLU A 104 7.47 16.64 -0.44
CA GLU A 104 6.76 17.29 -1.55
C GLU A 104 7.16 18.77 -1.68
N ALA A 105 7.24 19.50 -0.57
CA ALA A 105 7.70 20.89 -0.57
C ALA A 105 9.16 21.01 -1.05
N LYS A 106 10.03 20.04 -0.71
CA LYS A 106 11.44 19.99 -1.13
C LYS A 106 11.65 19.46 -2.56
N ASP A 107 10.80 18.54 -3.00
CA ASP A 107 10.78 17.94 -4.33
C ASP A 107 10.17 18.87 -5.37
N THR A 108 9.90 20.14 -5.03
CA THR A 108 9.86 21.18 -6.05
C THR A 108 11.23 21.18 -6.70
N PRO A 109 11.39 20.63 -7.92
CA PRO A 109 12.69 20.66 -8.54
C PRO A 109 12.98 22.14 -8.72
N THR A 110 14.05 22.63 -8.09
CA THR A 110 14.76 23.73 -8.70
C THR A 110 15.20 23.15 -10.03
N ILE A 111 14.41 23.40 -11.08
CA ILE A 111 14.75 23.10 -12.46
C ILE A 111 15.95 23.99 -12.72
N THR A 112 17.10 23.56 -12.21
CA THR A 112 18.38 24.12 -12.54
C THR A 112 18.62 23.49 -13.89
N ILE A 113 18.35 24.28 -14.93
CA ILE A 113 18.46 23.89 -16.32
C ILE A 113 19.91 23.39 -16.50
N LEU A 114 20.10 22.06 -16.47
CA LEU A 114 21.44 21.47 -16.46
C LEU A 114 22.12 21.57 -17.84
N ASP A 115 21.33 21.74 -18.89
CA ASP A 115 21.82 22.24 -20.17
C ASP A 115 20.64 22.80 -20.96
N TYR A 116 20.80 24.00 -21.54
CA TYR A 116 19.80 24.51 -22.46
C TYR A 116 19.87 23.68 -23.74
N ALA A 117 18.72 23.25 -24.26
CA ALA A 117 18.69 22.55 -25.55
C ALA A 117 19.31 23.43 -26.63
N LYS A 118 20.54 23.10 -27.06
CA LYS A 118 21.21 23.83 -28.14
C LYS A 118 20.46 23.57 -29.44
N ILE A 119 19.82 24.61 -29.95
CA ILE A 119 19.14 24.58 -31.26
C ILE A 119 20.19 24.17 -32.30
N PRO A 120 19.93 23.15 -33.14
CA PRO A 120 20.89 22.73 -34.14
C PRO A 120 21.13 23.86 -35.14
N GLU A 121 22.35 24.37 -35.19
CA GLU A 121 22.76 25.47 -36.09
C GLU A 121 22.61 25.08 -37.58
N ARG A 122 22.52 23.78 -37.89
CA ARG A 122 22.39 23.27 -39.25
C ARG A 122 21.40 22.10 -39.30
N PRO A 123 20.50 22.06 -40.30
CA PRO A 123 19.61 20.93 -40.50
C PRO A 123 20.41 19.67 -40.79
N SER A 124 20.12 18.57 -40.07
CA SER A 124 20.83 17.29 -40.24
C SER A 124 20.53 16.63 -41.60
N PHE A 125 19.37 16.93 -42.18
CA PHE A 125 18.93 16.42 -43.48
C PHE A 125 17.90 17.38 -44.12
N PRO A 126 17.82 17.49 -45.46
CA PRO A 126 18.75 16.98 -46.46
C PRO A 126 19.93 17.94 -46.71
N LYS A 127 21.11 17.39 -47.01
CA LYS A 127 22.31 18.16 -47.39
C LYS A 127 22.13 18.77 -48.79
N LYS A 128 21.41 19.89 -48.87
CA LYS A 128 21.03 20.58 -50.13
C LYS A 128 22.20 20.76 -51.11
N LYS A 129 23.41 21.04 -50.60
CA LYS A 129 24.62 21.23 -51.41
C LYS A 129 24.99 19.99 -52.26
N ILE A 130 24.82 18.78 -51.71
CA ILE A 130 25.19 17.55 -52.41
C ILE A 130 24.27 17.32 -53.61
N PHE A 131 22.96 17.54 -53.43
CA PHE A 131 21.97 17.40 -54.51
C PHE A 131 22.13 18.43 -55.62
N VAL A 132 22.49 19.67 -55.28
CA VAL A 132 22.73 20.72 -56.29
C VAL A 132 23.98 20.39 -57.11
N ILE A 133 25.07 19.98 -56.44
CA ILE A 133 26.32 19.61 -57.12
C ILE A 133 26.10 18.39 -58.02
N SER A 134 25.45 17.33 -57.52
CA SER A 134 25.18 16.15 -58.34
C SER A 134 24.28 16.48 -59.53
N GLY A 135 23.21 17.24 -59.34
CA GLY A 135 22.32 17.68 -60.41
C GLY A 135 23.04 18.47 -61.51
N PHE A 136 23.98 19.35 -61.13
CA PHE A 136 24.80 20.09 -62.09
C PHE A 136 25.65 19.16 -62.96
N PHE A 137 26.38 18.21 -62.34
CA PHE A 137 27.19 17.24 -63.09
C PHE A 137 26.34 16.32 -63.98
N PHE A 138 25.20 15.83 -63.47
CA PHE A 138 24.28 15.02 -64.27
C PHE A 138 23.75 15.79 -65.47
N SER A 139 23.34 17.06 -65.30
CA SER A 139 22.84 17.89 -66.38
C SER A 139 23.88 18.13 -67.48
N LEU A 140 25.15 18.35 -67.10
CA LEU A 140 26.24 18.56 -68.04
C LEU A 140 26.48 17.31 -68.90
N ILE A 141 26.57 16.13 -68.26
CA ILE A 141 26.73 14.84 -68.94
C ILE A 141 25.54 14.58 -69.88
N PHE A 142 24.32 14.81 -69.42
CA PHE A 142 23.12 14.61 -70.23
C PHE A 142 23.06 15.56 -71.43
N SER A 143 23.46 16.82 -71.26
CA SER A 143 23.50 17.80 -72.34
C SER A 143 24.48 17.38 -73.44
N ILE A 144 25.67 16.89 -73.06
CA ILE A 144 26.66 16.38 -74.02
C ILE A 144 26.07 15.18 -74.76
N LEU A 145 25.48 14.22 -74.05
CA LEU A 145 24.86 13.04 -74.65
C LEU A 145 23.74 13.40 -75.63
N ILE A 146 22.91 14.39 -75.31
CA ILE A 146 21.85 14.89 -76.20
C ILE A 146 22.44 15.55 -77.46
N LEU A 147 23.50 16.34 -77.32
CA LEU A 147 24.15 16.96 -78.49
C LEU A 147 24.76 15.91 -79.41
N PHE A 148 25.48 14.93 -78.86
CA PHE A 148 26.04 13.83 -79.65
C PHE A 148 24.97 12.99 -80.34
N THR A 149 23.88 12.66 -79.64
CA THR A 149 22.78 11.90 -80.24
C THR A 149 22.07 12.70 -81.34
N LYS A 150 21.84 14.01 -81.14
CA LYS A 150 21.29 14.88 -82.19
C LYS A 150 22.20 14.95 -83.41
N GLU A 151 23.51 15.14 -83.21
CA GLU A 151 24.47 15.23 -84.30
C GLU A 151 24.59 13.90 -85.05
N TYR A 152 24.63 12.78 -84.32
CA TYR A 152 24.65 11.44 -84.90
C TYR A 152 23.40 11.14 -85.72
N LEU A 153 22.23 11.58 -85.25
CA LEU A 153 20.97 11.38 -85.94
C LEU A 153 20.82 12.29 -87.16
N ASN A 154 21.38 13.50 -87.11
CA ASN A 154 21.42 14.42 -88.25
C ASN A 154 22.39 13.93 -89.35
N SER A 155 23.53 13.38 -88.95
CA SER A 155 24.53 12.80 -89.86
C SER A 155 24.07 11.50 -90.51
N ARG A 156 23.09 10.79 -89.93
CA ARG A 156 22.54 9.53 -90.44
C ARG A 156 21.00 9.57 -90.50
N PRO A 157 20.42 10.15 -91.56
CA PRO A 157 18.97 10.30 -91.70
C PRO A 157 18.21 8.95 -91.75
N GLU A 158 18.87 7.86 -92.15
CA GLU A 158 18.31 6.50 -92.09
C GLU A 158 17.95 6.07 -90.66
N ILE A 159 18.83 6.37 -89.69
CA ILE A 159 18.62 6.05 -88.27
C ILE A 159 17.54 6.95 -87.68
N ALA A 160 17.49 8.22 -88.11
CA ALA A 160 16.43 9.16 -87.73
C ALA A 160 15.04 8.65 -88.11
N ASN A 161 14.91 8.13 -89.33
CA ASN A 161 13.65 7.59 -89.85
C ASN A 161 13.29 6.27 -89.16
N PHE A 162 14.26 5.36 -88.95
CA PHE A 162 14.05 4.13 -88.19
C PHE A 162 13.59 4.40 -86.74
N LEU A 163 14.19 5.36 -86.03
CA LEU A 163 13.75 5.73 -84.68
C LEU A 163 12.35 6.34 -84.67
N LYS A 164 12.00 7.18 -85.65
CA LYS A 164 10.63 7.73 -85.77
C LYS A 164 9.62 6.62 -86.01
N GLU A 165 9.93 5.66 -86.87
CA GLU A 165 9.08 4.50 -87.12
C GLU A 165 8.97 3.60 -85.89
N ALA A 166 10.07 3.29 -85.21
CA ALA A 166 10.08 2.50 -83.98
C ALA A 166 9.29 3.16 -82.84
N ILE A 167 9.40 4.49 -82.70
CA ILE A 167 8.59 5.26 -81.73
C ILE A 167 7.11 5.25 -82.14
N ALA A 168 6.81 5.35 -83.44
CA ALA A 168 5.44 5.32 -83.93
C ALA A 168 4.79 3.93 -83.76
N THR A 169 5.53 2.85 -84.00
CA THR A 169 5.06 1.47 -83.75
C THR A 169 4.90 1.22 -82.25
N LEU A 170 5.85 1.62 -81.42
CA LEU A 170 5.72 1.53 -79.95
C LEU A 170 4.52 2.33 -79.43
N LYS A 171 4.30 3.56 -79.92
CA LYS A 171 3.13 4.38 -79.54
C LYS A 171 1.82 3.73 -79.98
N LYS A 172 1.80 3.12 -81.16
CA LYS A 172 0.64 2.39 -81.68
C LYS A 172 0.36 1.13 -80.86
N ASP A 173 1.38 0.38 -80.47
CA ASP A 173 1.27 -0.82 -79.62
C ASP A 173 0.83 -0.49 -78.18
N PHE A 174 1.37 0.58 -77.59
CA PHE A 174 0.96 1.04 -76.26
C PHE A 174 -0.47 1.63 -76.26
N SER A 175 -0.89 2.19 -77.40
CA SER A 175 -2.27 2.66 -77.64
C SER A 175 -3.26 1.50 -77.81
N PHE A 176 -2.84 0.37 -78.39
CA PHE A 176 -3.72 -0.79 -78.65
C PHE A 176 -3.96 -1.67 -77.41
N LYS A 177 -3.14 -1.54 -76.37
CA LYS A 177 -3.26 -2.30 -75.11
C LYS A 177 -4.08 -1.58 -74.03
N LYS A 178 -4.99 -0.70 -74.45
CA LYS A 178 -5.98 -0.05 -73.57
C LYS A 178 -7.40 -0.45 -73.97
N HIS A 179 -7.68 -1.75 -73.96
CA HIS A 179 -9.01 -2.34 -73.80
C HIS A 179 -8.90 -3.59 -72.94
#